data_AF-W9Y6Q5-F1
#
_entry.id   AF-W9Y6Q5-F1
#
_cell.length_a   1.000
_cell.length_b   1.000
_cell.length_c   1.000
_cell.angle_alpha   90.00
_cell.angle_beta   90.00
_cell.angle_gamma   90.00
#
_symmetry.space_group_name_H-M   'P 1'
#
loop_
_entity.id
_entity.type
_entity.pdbx_description
1 polymer ?
#
loop_
_entity_poly.entity_id
_entity_poly.type
_entity_poly.pdbx_seq_one_letter_code
_entity_poly.pdbx_strand_id
1 'polypeptide(L)'
;MPCRWSRRCNAAAAAADNNDTLPSPSSTPNVESWQQIRRQNLRMMRKQVRSIVLLMALIEAIRVGPVQIVYAGRQGYPAPGPEDYGIAYSVGYFVSWLYVCLFMIIFVPLFSWWVPATSSDSENPGRAETFVVILQKINMVLLPASIGISLATYAYYTIQTLIYVDRRTIGSRKLPKNTRENWMVRLFLLLGILISTSFGYGAFQILADMDLAHVKTLEYAIIVVPVQINLGILFGTLVQFKMEKRMIKKQMAKGPQSVSADVKVDTETAAIDEKAALLDV
;
A
#
# COMPACT_ATOMS: atom_id res chain seq x y z
N MET A 1 34.02 15.02 14.84
CA MET A 1 32.55 15.17 14.94
C MET A 1 31.91 14.30 13.87
N PRO A 2 31.21 13.20 14.20
CA PRO A 2 30.62 12.34 13.18
C PRO A 2 29.21 12.81 12.80
N CYS A 3 28.96 12.85 11.49
CA CYS A 3 27.77 13.36 10.83
C CYS A 3 26.48 12.57 11.18
N ARG A 4 25.39 13.30 11.37
CA ARG A 4 24.12 12.81 11.96
C ARG A 4 23.10 12.24 10.95
N TRP A 5 23.46 12.09 9.67
CA TRP A 5 22.50 11.90 8.56
C TRP A 5 22.66 10.60 7.75
N SER A 6 23.04 9.50 8.38
CA SER A 6 22.78 8.17 7.79
C SER A 6 22.60 7.09 8.87
N ARG A 7 21.37 6.95 9.37
CA ARG A 7 20.98 5.84 10.28
C ARG A 7 21.32 4.45 9.71
N ARG A 8 21.42 4.32 8.39
CA ARG A 8 21.79 3.06 7.70
C ARG A 8 23.28 2.69 7.87
N CYS A 9 24.18 3.65 8.06
CA CYS A 9 25.61 3.35 8.22
C CYS A 9 25.93 2.91 9.66
N ASN A 10 25.21 3.42 10.66
CA ASN A 10 25.42 3.01 12.06
C ASN A 10 24.99 1.57 12.34
N ALA A 11 24.06 1.01 11.56
CA ALA A 11 23.68 -0.40 11.66
C ALA A 11 24.79 -1.34 11.13
N ALA A 12 25.59 -0.88 10.16
CA ALA A 12 26.73 -1.64 9.64
C ALA A 12 27.95 -1.53 10.55
N ALA A 13 28.19 -0.36 11.16
CA ALA A 13 29.30 -0.17 12.12
C ALA A 13 29.05 -0.91 13.45
N ALA A 14 27.81 -0.90 13.97
CA ALA A 14 27.45 -1.67 15.17
C ALA A 14 27.45 -3.20 14.95
N ALA A 15 27.49 -3.66 13.68
CA ALA A 15 27.61 -5.08 13.34
C ALA A 15 29.07 -5.55 13.25
N ALA A 16 30.05 -4.65 13.19
CA ALA A 16 31.47 -5.00 13.05
C ALA A 16 32.19 -5.14 14.41
N ASP A 17 31.75 -4.44 15.46
CA ASP A 17 32.41 -4.41 16.77
C ASP A 17 31.98 -5.52 17.76
N ASN A 18 31.08 -6.42 17.37
CA ASN A 18 30.60 -7.52 18.23
C ASN A 18 31.25 -8.89 17.94
N ASN A 19 32.39 -8.92 17.24
CA ASN A 19 33.01 -10.18 16.79
C ASN A 19 33.90 -10.91 17.80
N ASP A 20 34.02 -10.44 19.05
CA ASP A 20 34.86 -11.08 20.07
C ASP A 20 34.09 -11.72 21.25
N THR A 21 32.87 -12.20 21.00
CA THR A 21 32.19 -13.09 21.94
C THR A 21 31.98 -14.47 21.32
N LEU A 22 32.73 -15.44 21.85
CA LEU A 22 32.61 -16.88 21.60
C LEU A 22 31.13 -17.31 21.43
N PRO A 23 30.82 -18.17 20.44
CA PRO A 23 29.44 -18.57 20.18
C PRO A 23 28.92 -19.42 21.34
N SER A 24 27.97 -18.87 22.10
CA SER A 24 27.21 -19.62 23.08
C SER A 24 26.36 -20.68 22.35
N PRO A 25 26.35 -21.96 22.78
CA PRO A 25 25.60 -23.03 22.13
C PRO A 25 24.13 -22.94 22.53
N SER A 26 23.43 -21.95 22.01
CA SER A 26 21.97 -21.93 21.97
C SER A 26 21.53 -21.29 20.66
N SER A 27 21.66 -22.04 19.57
CA SER A 27 21.01 -21.71 18.31
C SER A 27 19.50 -21.93 18.46
N THR A 28 18.84 -21.07 19.23
CA THR A 28 17.39 -20.93 19.12
C THR A 28 17.12 -20.56 17.67
N PRO A 29 16.30 -21.33 16.94
CA PRO A 29 16.03 -21.03 15.53
C PRO A 29 15.50 -19.61 15.45
N ASN A 30 15.95 -18.81 14.48
CA ASN A 30 15.41 -17.47 14.26
C ASN A 30 13.87 -17.57 14.09
N VAL A 31 13.14 -17.16 15.13
CA VAL A 31 11.67 -17.18 15.17
C VAL A 31 11.20 -15.82 14.68
N GLU A 32 10.49 -15.80 13.55
CA GLU A 32 9.74 -14.63 13.14
C GLU A 32 8.58 -14.41 14.11
N SER A 33 8.52 -13.22 14.68
CA SER A 33 7.34 -12.80 15.43
C SER A 33 6.19 -12.57 14.45
N TRP A 34 4.98 -13.00 14.83
CA TRP A 34 3.78 -12.79 14.03
C TRP A 34 3.55 -11.30 13.71
N GLN A 35 4.05 -10.42 14.57
CA GLN A 35 3.99 -8.96 14.43
C GLN A 35 4.82 -8.46 13.25
N GLN A 36 6.04 -8.98 13.08
CA GLN A 36 6.91 -8.63 11.96
C GLN A 36 6.32 -9.10 10.63
N ILE A 37 5.84 -10.34 10.57
CA ILE A 37 5.18 -10.90 9.38
C ILE A 37 3.95 -10.08 9.02
N ARG A 38 3.11 -9.77 10.00
CA ARG A 38 1.88 -8.99 9.80
C ARG A 38 2.18 -7.59 9.30
N ARG A 39 3.19 -6.93 9.85
CA ARG A 39 3.66 -5.62 9.39
C ARG A 39 4.17 -5.67 7.96
N GLN A 40 4.94 -6.68 7.61
CA GLN A 40 5.42 -6.89 6.25
C GLN A 40 4.25 -7.10 5.28
N ASN A 41 3.30 -7.97 5.64
CA ASN A 41 2.11 -8.20 4.82
C ASN A 41 1.28 -6.92 4.66
N LEU A 42 1.08 -6.13 5.72
CA LEU A 42 0.40 -4.82 5.65
C LEU A 42 1.14 -3.83 4.75
N ARG A 43 2.48 -3.82 4.75
CA ARG A 43 3.26 -2.99 3.81
C ARG A 43 3.05 -3.48 2.37
N MET A 44 3.08 -4.78 2.13
CA MET A 44 2.88 -5.35 0.78
C MET A 44 1.45 -5.11 0.28
N MET A 45 0.44 -5.30 1.12
CA MET A 45 -0.96 -4.99 0.80
C MET A 45 -1.15 -3.52 0.43
N ARG A 46 -0.56 -2.58 1.19
CA ARG A 46 -0.59 -1.15 0.85
C ARG A 46 0.11 -0.84 -0.48
N LYS A 47 1.23 -1.50 -0.78
CA LYS A 47 1.90 -1.37 -2.09
C LYS A 47 0.99 -1.84 -3.23
N GLN A 48 0.30 -2.97 -3.06
CA GLN A 48 -0.62 -3.47 -4.08
C GLN A 48 -1.78 -2.51 -4.31
N VAL A 49 -2.38 -1.96 -3.24
CA VAL A 49 -3.43 -0.95 -3.36
C VAL A 49 -2.94 0.29 -4.11
N ARG A 50 -1.75 0.81 -3.77
CA ARG A 50 -1.15 1.94 -4.50
C ARG A 50 -0.95 1.61 -5.99
N SER A 51 -0.46 0.41 -6.28
CA SER A 51 -0.29 -0.07 -7.66
C SER A 51 -1.62 -0.11 -8.42
N ILE A 52 -2.67 -0.65 -7.80
CA ILE A 52 -4.01 -0.73 -8.39
C ILE A 52 -4.56 0.67 -8.70
N VAL A 53 -4.43 1.61 -7.76
CA VAL A 53 -4.87 3.00 -7.95
C VAL A 53 -4.13 3.64 -9.12
N LEU A 54 -2.80 3.46 -9.21
CA LEU A 54 -1.99 4.00 -10.30
C LEU A 54 -2.35 3.37 -11.65
N LEU A 55 -2.59 2.06 -11.69
CA LEU A 55 -2.98 1.35 -12.92
C LEU A 55 -4.37 1.79 -13.41
N MET A 56 -5.33 1.94 -12.49
CA MET A 56 -6.66 2.47 -12.80
C MET A 56 -6.59 3.92 -13.29
N ALA A 57 -5.80 4.77 -12.63
CA ALA A 57 -5.56 6.14 -13.06
C ALA A 57 -4.92 6.21 -14.45
N LEU A 58 -4.00 5.28 -14.75
CA LEU A 58 -3.37 5.17 -16.07
C LEU A 58 -4.38 4.75 -17.15
N ILE A 59 -5.33 3.85 -16.84
CA ILE A 59 -6.41 3.50 -17.76
C ILE A 59 -7.23 4.75 -18.11
N GLU A 60 -7.64 5.55 -17.12
CA GLU A 60 -8.41 6.78 -17.36
C GLU A 60 -7.58 7.81 -18.14
N ALA A 61 -6.30 7.96 -17.82
CA ALA A 61 -5.41 8.87 -18.55
C ALA A 61 -5.18 8.44 -20.02
N ILE A 62 -5.14 7.14 -20.31
CA ILE A 62 -5.05 6.63 -21.70
C ILE A 62 -6.38 6.78 -22.42
N ARG A 63 -7.50 6.59 -21.73
CA ARG A 63 -8.85 6.69 -22.32
C ARG A 63 -9.16 8.12 -22.74
N VAL A 64 -8.93 9.09 -21.85
CA VAL A 64 -9.25 10.51 -22.08
C VAL A 64 -8.09 11.23 -22.78
N GLY A 65 -6.86 10.85 -22.47
CA GLY A 65 -5.65 11.52 -22.92
C GLY A 65 -5.12 12.49 -21.84
N PRO A 66 -3.80 12.48 -21.55
CA PRO A 66 -3.22 13.21 -20.43
C PRO A 66 -3.24 14.74 -20.59
N VAL A 67 -3.28 15.26 -21.82
CA VAL A 67 -3.44 16.71 -22.04
C VAL A 67 -4.91 17.11 -21.90
N GLN A 68 -5.83 16.29 -22.43
CA GLN A 68 -7.26 16.56 -22.39
C GLN A 68 -7.79 16.52 -20.95
N ILE A 69 -7.30 15.59 -20.12
CA ILE A 69 -7.73 15.49 -18.71
C ILE A 69 -7.29 16.73 -17.90
N VAL A 70 -6.12 17.30 -18.19
CA VAL A 70 -5.58 18.49 -17.49
C VAL A 70 -6.32 19.75 -17.89
N TYR A 71 -6.67 19.87 -19.17
CA TYR A 71 -7.34 21.04 -19.72
C TYR A 71 -8.84 20.83 -19.94
N ALA A 72 -9.45 19.81 -19.32
CA ALA A 72 -10.87 19.53 -19.49
C ALA A 72 -11.73 20.78 -19.18
N GLY A 73 -12.60 21.15 -20.14
CA GLY A 73 -13.43 22.36 -20.07
C GLY A 73 -12.67 23.69 -20.19
N ARG A 74 -11.39 23.66 -20.58
CA ARG A 74 -10.53 24.84 -20.77
C ARG A 74 -9.79 24.75 -22.11
N GLN A 75 -9.34 25.89 -22.64
CA GLN A 75 -8.48 25.96 -23.83
C GLN A 75 -9.03 25.21 -25.07
N GLY A 76 -10.35 25.15 -25.22
CA GLY A 76 -11.01 24.48 -26.36
C GLY A 76 -11.20 22.97 -26.22
N TYR A 77 -10.78 22.35 -25.10
CA TYR A 77 -11.05 20.94 -24.82
C TYR A 77 -12.47 20.74 -24.25
N PRO A 78 -13.11 19.59 -24.56
CA PRO A 78 -14.45 19.30 -24.07
C PRO A 78 -14.50 19.27 -22.54
N ALA A 79 -15.65 19.62 -21.97
CA ALA A 79 -15.88 19.47 -20.54
C ALA A 79 -15.85 17.97 -20.16
N PRO A 80 -15.51 17.63 -18.90
CA PRO A 80 -15.55 16.25 -18.42
C PRO A 80 -16.91 15.62 -18.70
N GLY A 81 -16.90 14.41 -19.26
CA GLY A 81 -18.11 13.65 -19.51
C GLY A 81 -18.78 13.18 -18.22
N PRO A 82 -20.02 12.65 -18.30
CA PRO A 82 -20.72 12.12 -17.14
C PRO A 82 -20.01 10.92 -16.50
N GLU A 83 -19.05 10.29 -17.18
CA GLU A 83 -18.25 9.16 -16.69
C GLU A 83 -16.86 9.58 -16.16
N ASP A 84 -16.52 10.87 -16.20
CA ASP A 84 -15.20 11.41 -15.90
C ASP A 84 -15.13 11.92 -14.45
N TYR A 85 -15.41 11.02 -13.52
CA TYR A 85 -15.39 11.27 -12.07
C TYR A 85 -14.84 10.06 -11.30
N GLY A 86 -14.56 10.24 -10.02
CA GLY A 86 -14.08 9.19 -9.13
C GLY A 86 -12.59 9.30 -8.78
N ILE A 87 -12.11 8.30 -8.07
CA ILE A 87 -10.76 8.23 -7.51
C ILE A 87 -9.72 8.08 -8.62
N ALA A 88 -9.97 7.18 -9.58
CA ALA A 88 -9.02 6.92 -10.65
C ALA A 88 -8.86 8.15 -11.55
N TYR A 89 -9.97 8.82 -11.88
CA TYR A 89 -9.95 10.06 -12.65
C TYR A 89 -9.18 11.18 -11.93
N SER A 90 -9.43 11.37 -10.63
CA SER A 90 -8.76 12.40 -9.82
C SER A 90 -7.24 12.18 -9.72
N VAL A 91 -6.82 10.92 -9.51
CA VAL A 91 -5.40 10.56 -9.50
C VAL A 91 -4.80 10.68 -10.91
N GLY A 92 -5.55 10.29 -11.95
CA GLY A 92 -5.16 10.44 -13.36
C GLY A 92 -4.93 11.89 -13.74
N TYR A 93 -5.80 12.80 -13.28
CA TYR A 93 -5.62 14.25 -13.42
C TYR A 93 -4.31 14.72 -12.79
N PHE A 94 -4.04 14.34 -11.53
CA PHE A 94 -2.82 14.75 -10.84
C PHE A 94 -1.54 14.24 -11.52
N VAL A 95 -1.53 12.97 -11.93
CA VAL A 95 -0.39 12.36 -12.64
C VAL A 95 -0.19 13.01 -14.01
N SER A 96 -1.28 13.26 -14.74
CA SER A 96 -1.23 13.91 -16.05
C SER A 96 -0.80 15.37 -15.95
N TRP A 97 -1.22 16.08 -14.90
CA TRP A 97 -0.76 17.43 -14.61
C TRP A 97 0.75 17.47 -14.35
N LEU A 98 1.26 16.56 -13.51
CA LEU A 98 2.71 16.43 -13.29
C LEU A 98 3.46 16.12 -14.59
N TYR A 99 2.91 15.23 -15.43
CA TYR A 99 3.49 14.91 -16.74
C TYR A 99 3.56 16.16 -17.64
N VAL A 100 2.47 16.92 -17.75
CA VAL A 100 2.43 18.16 -18.54
C VAL A 100 3.40 19.21 -17.98
N CYS A 101 3.47 19.39 -16.66
CA CYS A 101 4.42 20.30 -16.04
C CYS A 101 5.87 19.90 -16.36
N LEU A 102 6.21 18.63 -16.22
CA LEU A 102 7.56 18.12 -16.50
C LEU A 102 7.89 18.26 -17.99
N PHE A 103 6.94 17.98 -18.87
CA PHE A 103 7.08 18.21 -20.32
C PHE A 103 7.31 19.69 -20.65
N MET A 104 6.52 20.60 -20.06
CA MET A 104 6.65 22.04 -20.30
C MET A 104 7.95 22.63 -19.75
N ILE A 105 8.43 22.15 -18.60
CA ILE A 105 9.65 22.67 -17.95
C ILE A 105 10.91 22.09 -18.58
N ILE A 106 10.90 20.81 -18.98
CA ILE A 106 12.10 20.13 -19.48
C ILE A 106 12.11 20.11 -21.00
N PHE A 107 11.04 19.62 -21.61
CA PHE A 107 11.03 19.31 -23.04
C PHE A 107 10.93 20.57 -23.90
N VAL A 108 10.01 21.48 -23.57
CA VAL A 108 9.81 22.72 -24.35
C VAL A 108 11.08 23.59 -24.43
N PRO A 109 11.79 23.93 -23.34
CA PRO A 109 12.98 24.76 -23.46
C PRO A 109 14.19 24.03 -24.08
N LEU A 110 14.32 22.70 -23.92
CA LEU A 110 15.49 21.96 -24.41
C LEU A 110 15.34 21.46 -25.85
N PHE A 111 14.11 21.21 -26.31
CA PHE A 111 13.83 20.55 -27.58
C PHE A 111 12.86 21.31 -28.49
N SER A 112 12.44 22.54 -28.14
CA SER A 112 11.59 23.37 -29.01
C SER A 112 12.13 23.53 -30.44
N TRP A 113 13.45 23.53 -30.60
CA TRP A 113 14.13 23.62 -31.89
C TRP A 113 14.12 22.31 -32.71
N TRP A 114 13.81 21.17 -32.09
CA TRP A 114 13.78 19.84 -32.71
C TRP A 114 12.36 19.32 -32.96
N VAL A 115 11.32 19.95 -32.38
CA VAL A 115 9.93 19.59 -32.65
C VAL A 115 9.61 19.97 -34.09
N PRO A 116 9.39 19.00 -35.01
CA PRO A 116 8.97 19.31 -36.35
C PRO A 116 7.62 20.04 -36.26
N ALA A 117 7.49 21.19 -36.92
CA ALA A 117 6.20 21.83 -37.07
C ALA A 117 5.27 20.80 -37.72
N THR A 118 4.32 20.27 -36.96
CA THR A 118 3.32 19.35 -37.48
C THR A 118 2.33 20.17 -38.30
N SER A 119 2.75 20.58 -39.49
CA SER A 119 1.81 20.96 -40.55
C SER A 119 0.95 19.74 -40.83
N SER A 120 -0.34 19.93 -40.61
CA SER A 120 -1.43 18.97 -40.69
C SER A 120 -1.70 18.50 -42.11
N ASP A 121 -0.70 18.01 -42.82
CA ASP A 121 -0.83 17.42 -44.16
C ASP A 121 0.31 16.42 -44.38
N SER A 122 0.11 15.17 -43.97
CA SER A 122 0.80 14.06 -44.61
C SER A 122 -0.17 12.89 -44.80
N GLU A 123 -0.67 12.78 -46.03
CA GLU A 123 -1.32 11.60 -46.59
C GLU A 123 -0.32 10.44 -46.59
N ASN A 124 -0.18 9.76 -45.46
CA ASN A 124 0.23 8.36 -45.36
C ASN A 124 0.06 7.96 -43.89
N PRO A 125 -0.85 7.02 -43.54
CA PRO A 125 -0.95 6.52 -42.18
C PRO A 125 0.35 5.78 -41.86
N GLY A 126 1.31 6.53 -41.32
CA GLY A 126 2.68 6.10 -41.14
C GLY A 126 2.73 4.99 -40.10
N ARG A 127 3.78 4.17 -40.15
CA ARG A 127 4.04 3.07 -39.19
C ARG A 127 3.74 3.43 -37.73
N ALA A 128 3.91 4.70 -37.35
CA ALA A 128 3.57 5.27 -36.05
C ALA A 128 2.10 5.05 -35.63
N GLU A 129 1.12 5.27 -36.52
CA GLU A 129 -0.29 5.04 -36.22
C GLU A 129 -0.57 3.55 -35.99
N THR A 130 0.01 2.67 -36.82
CA THR A 130 -0.07 1.22 -36.62
C THR A 130 0.54 0.79 -35.29
N PHE A 131 1.69 1.38 -34.91
CA PHE A 131 2.32 1.14 -33.61
C PHE A 131 1.43 1.61 -32.45
N VAL A 132 0.81 2.79 -32.54
CA VAL A 132 -0.10 3.31 -31.51
C VAL A 132 -1.32 2.39 -31.35
N VAL A 133 -1.92 1.93 -32.44
CA VAL A 133 -3.05 0.99 -32.41
C VAL A 133 -2.66 -0.35 -31.77
N ILE A 134 -1.48 -0.88 -32.10
CA ILE A 134 -0.98 -2.12 -31.49
C ILE A 134 -0.71 -1.92 -29.99
N LEU A 135 -0.05 -0.81 -29.61
CA LEU A 135 0.23 -0.49 -28.20
C LEU A 135 -1.07 -0.37 -27.41
N GLN A 136 -2.08 0.28 -27.99
CA GLN A 136 -3.39 0.45 -27.38
C GLN A 136 -4.08 -0.91 -27.16
N LYS A 137 -4.02 -1.82 -28.15
CA LYS A 137 -4.55 -3.19 -28.00
C LYS A 137 -3.82 -3.99 -26.92
N ILE A 138 -2.50 -3.88 -26.86
CA ILE A 138 -1.70 -4.53 -25.81
C ILE A 138 -2.09 -3.96 -24.44
N ASN A 139 -2.18 -2.64 -24.29
CA ASN A 139 -2.55 -1.98 -23.04
C ASN A 139 -3.98 -2.33 -22.59
N MET A 140 -4.92 -2.50 -23.52
CA MET A 140 -6.28 -2.94 -23.24
C MET A 140 -6.35 -4.31 -22.55
N VAL A 141 -5.36 -5.18 -22.77
CA VAL A 141 -5.29 -6.50 -22.13
C VAL A 141 -4.36 -6.49 -20.92
N LEU A 142 -3.20 -5.84 -21.06
CA LEU A 142 -2.15 -5.84 -20.05
C LEU A 142 -2.56 -5.09 -18.77
N LEU A 143 -3.24 -3.94 -18.90
CA LEU A 143 -3.63 -3.13 -17.74
C LEU A 143 -4.66 -3.87 -16.87
N PRO A 144 -5.79 -4.40 -17.41
CA PRO A 144 -6.71 -5.20 -16.60
C PRO A 144 -6.06 -6.45 -16.01
N ALA A 145 -5.20 -7.15 -16.77
CA ALA A 145 -4.48 -8.33 -16.27
C ALA A 145 -3.57 -7.98 -15.08
N SER A 146 -2.84 -6.86 -15.16
CA SER A 146 -1.96 -6.39 -14.08
C SER A 146 -2.75 -6.00 -12.81
N ILE A 147 -3.91 -5.36 -12.96
CA ILE A 147 -4.83 -5.07 -11.85
C ILE A 147 -5.30 -6.38 -11.20
N GLY A 148 -5.69 -7.37 -12.02
CA GLY A 148 -6.09 -8.70 -11.55
C GLY A 148 -4.99 -9.40 -10.74
N ILE A 149 -3.74 -9.37 -11.22
CA ILE A 149 -2.58 -9.95 -10.51
C ILE A 149 -2.33 -9.23 -9.18
N SER A 150 -2.41 -7.89 -9.16
CA SER A 150 -2.28 -7.11 -7.94
C SER A 150 -3.38 -7.40 -6.92
N LEU A 151 -4.63 -7.57 -7.37
CA LEU A 151 -5.76 -7.96 -6.53
C LEU A 151 -5.59 -9.38 -5.96
N ALA A 152 -5.15 -10.34 -6.79
CA ALA A 152 -4.88 -11.71 -6.33
C ALA A 152 -3.74 -11.73 -5.29
N THR A 153 -2.68 -10.96 -5.53
CA THR A 153 -1.55 -10.82 -4.60
C THR A 153 -2.00 -10.15 -3.29
N TYR A 154 -2.86 -9.15 -3.37
CA TYR A 154 -3.49 -8.51 -2.20
C TYR A 154 -4.31 -9.51 -1.38
N ALA A 155 -5.18 -10.29 -2.04
CA ALA A 155 -6.00 -11.31 -1.39
C ALA A 155 -5.13 -12.38 -0.71
N TYR A 156 -4.05 -12.81 -1.38
CA TYR A 156 -3.07 -13.74 -0.82
C TYR A 156 -2.47 -13.23 0.50
N TYR A 157 -1.97 -11.99 0.53
CA TYR A 157 -1.41 -11.41 1.76
C TYR A 157 -2.48 -11.21 2.84
N THR A 158 -3.71 -10.85 2.46
CA THR A 158 -4.84 -10.70 3.40
C THR A 158 -5.14 -12.04 4.09
N ILE A 159 -5.28 -13.11 3.30
CA ILE A 159 -5.53 -14.47 3.79
C ILE A 159 -4.37 -14.93 4.69
N GLN A 160 -3.12 -14.71 4.27
CA GLN A 160 -1.97 -15.05 5.11
C GLN A 160 -2.00 -14.33 6.45
N THR A 161 -2.42 -13.07 6.48
CA THR A 161 -2.47 -12.26 7.70
C THR A 161 -3.53 -12.75 8.68
N LEU A 162 -4.64 -13.31 8.17
CA LEU A 162 -5.71 -13.87 8.99
C LEU A 162 -5.40 -15.30 9.46
N ILE A 163 -4.76 -16.11 8.61
CA ILE A 163 -4.44 -17.50 8.95
C ILE A 163 -3.27 -17.56 9.94
N TYR A 164 -2.14 -16.93 9.59
CA TYR A 164 -0.88 -17.06 10.32
C TYR A 164 -0.77 -16.03 11.45
N VAL A 165 -1.23 -16.43 12.63
CA VAL A 165 -1.25 -15.61 13.85
C VAL A 165 -0.18 -16.05 14.87
N ASP A 166 0.47 -17.20 14.64
CA ASP A 166 1.48 -17.78 15.55
C ASP A 166 2.91 -17.29 15.28
N ARG A 167 3.76 -17.39 16.32
CA ARG A 167 5.22 -17.33 16.17
C ARG A 167 5.70 -18.54 15.37
N ARG A 168 6.55 -18.33 14.37
CA ARG A 168 7.05 -19.42 13.51
C ARG A 168 8.51 -19.23 13.17
N THR A 169 9.18 -20.33 12.84
CA THR A 169 10.51 -20.25 12.22
C THR A 169 10.39 -19.63 10.82
N ILE A 170 11.41 -18.85 10.44
CA ILE A 170 11.50 -18.19 9.12
C ILE A 170 11.21 -19.22 8.01
N GLY A 171 10.31 -18.88 7.08
CA GLY A 171 9.99 -19.71 5.92
C GLY A 171 9.11 -20.94 6.17
N SER A 172 8.64 -21.18 7.40
CA SER A 172 7.75 -22.30 7.70
C SER A 172 6.35 -22.13 7.08
N ARG A 173 5.92 -23.15 6.32
CA ARG A 173 4.55 -23.27 5.75
C ARG A 173 3.60 -24.10 6.63
N LYS A 174 4.02 -24.49 7.84
CA LYS A 174 3.16 -25.28 8.73
C LYS A 174 1.98 -24.45 9.20
N LEU A 175 0.78 -25.03 9.14
CA LEU A 175 -0.43 -24.37 9.62
C LEU A 175 -0.34 -24.15 11.15
N PRO A 176 -0.81 -22.99 11.65
CA PRO A 176 -0.80 -22.68 13.07
C PRO A 176 -1.74 -23.61 13.84
N LYS A 177 -1.41 -23.86 15.12
CA LYS A 177 -2.29 -24.67 15.98
C LYS A 177 -3.53 -23.83 16.31
N ASN A 178 -4.72 -24.44 16.23
CA ASN A 178 -5.96 -23.75 16.60
C ASN A 178 -6.09 -23.70 18.13
N THR A 179 -5.45 -22.72 18.75
CA THR A 179 -5.59 -22.41 20.19
C THR A 179 -6.70 -21.37 20.39
N ARG A 180 -7.22 -21.27 21.63
CA ARG A 180 -8.22 -20.26 22.01
C ARG A 180 -7.69 -18.83 21.83
N GLU A 181 -6.39 -18.63 22.09
CA GLU A 181 -5.72 -17.34 21.92
C GLU A 181 -5.68 -16.91 20.45
N ASN A 182 -5.34 -17.83 19.53
CA ASN A 182 -5.31 -17.56 18.10
C ASN A 182 -6.70 -17.21 17.55
N TRP A 183 -7.74 -17.88 18.04
CA TRP A 183 -9.12 -17.56 17.69
C TRP A 183 -9.53 -16.16 18.15
N MET A 184 -9.16 -15.76 19.38
CA MET A 184 -9.42 -14.42 19.87
C MET A 184 -8.74 -13.35 19.01
N VAL A 185 -7.48 -13.57 18.63
CA VAL A 185 -6.75 -12.63 17.77
C VAL A 185 -7.41 -12.51 16.38
N ARG A 186 -7.78 -13.64 15.76
CA ARG A 186 -8.52 -13.63 14.49
C ARG A 186 -9.83 -12.86 14.61
N LEU A 187 -10.56 -13.05 15.71
CA LEU A 187 -11.82 -12.34 15.96
C LEU A 187 -11.61 -10.82 16.07
N PHE A 188 -10.55 -10.36 16.75
CA PHE A 188 -10.24 -8.92 16.81
C PHE A 188 -9.88 -8.33 15.44
N LEU A 189 -9.17 -9.08 14.60
CA LEU A 189 -8.87 -8.65 13.23
C LEU A 189 -10.13 -8.56 12.38
N LEU A 190 -10.99 -9.59 12.42
CA LEU A 190 -12.25 -9.62 11.69
C LEU A 190 -13.20 -8.51 12.16
N LEU A 191 -13.26 -8.26 13.47
CA LEU A 191 -14.04 -7.17 14.04
C LEU A 191 -13.52 -5.81 13.57
N GLY A 192 -12.19 -5.62 13.52
CA GLY A 192 -11.59 -4.41 12.97
C GLY A 192 -11.93 -4.19 11.50
N ILE A 193 -11.89 -5.25 10.68
CA ILE A 193 -12.32 -5.22 9.28
C ILE A 193 -13.80 -4.84 9.19
N LEU A 194 -14.67 -5.49 9.96
CA LEU A 194 -16.12 -5.25 9.95
C LEU A 194 -16.45 -3.80 10.31
N ILE A 195 -15.81 -3.25 11.34
CA ILE A 195 -16.00 -1.86 11.75
C ILE A 195 -15.53 -0.93 10.63
N SER A 196 -14.33 -1.16 10.09
CA SER A 196 -13.76 -0.32 9.04
C SER A 196 -14.59 -0.32 7.75
N THR A 197 -15.11 -1.47 7.33
CA THR A 197 -15.95 -1.57 6.13
C THR A 197 -17.34 -1.00 6.33
N SER A 198 -17.98 -1.25 7.48
CA SER A 198 -19.32 -0.71 7.78
C SER A 198 -19.31 0.81 7.92
N PHE A 199 -18.40 1.36 8.73
CA PHE A 199 -18.25 2.82 8.87
C PHE A 199 -17.79 3.46 7.57
N GLY A 200 -16.87 2.82 6.85
CA GLY A 200 -16.40 3.32 5.56
C GLY A 200 -17.54 3.42 4.55
N TYR A 201 -18.37 2.38 4.42
CA TYR A 201 -19.54 2.40 3.54
C TYR A 201 -20.53 3.48 3.92
N GLY A 202 -20.90 3.58 5.22
CA GLY A 202 -21.81 4.61 5.70
C GLY A 202 -21.29 6.04 5.46
N ALA A 203 -19.98 6.27 5.63
CA ALA A 203 -19.37 7.56 5.34
C ALA A 203 -19.45 7.93 3.86
N PHE A 204 -19.21 6.98 2.95
CA PHE A 204 -19.35 7.23 1.51
C PHE A 204 -20.80 7.47 1.09
N GLN A 205 -21.78 6.81 1.71
CA GLN A 205 -23.19 7.10 1.46
C GLN A 205 -23.56 8.54 1.86
N ILE A 206 -23.18 8.96 3.06
CA ILE A 206 -23.44 10.33 3.54
C ILE A 206 -22.77 11.38 2.64
N LEU A 207 -21.53 11.12 2.21
CA LEU A 207 -20.80 12.01 1.30
C LEU A 207 -21.41 12.07 -0.10
N ALA A 208 -21.99 10.97 -0.58
CA ALA A 208 -22.73 10.94 -1.83
C ALA A 208 -24.06 11.70 -1.71
N ASP A 209 -24.79 11.53 -0.61
CA ASP A 209 -26.04 12.26 -0.32
C ASP A 209 -25.82 13.78 -0.21
N MET A 210 -24.63 14.19 0.23
CA MET A 210 -24.21 15.60 0.30
C MET A 210 -23.57 16.14 -0.99
N ASP A 211 -23.55 15.34 -2.06
CA ASP A 211 -22.94 15.68 -3.36
C ASP A 211 -21.46 16.09 -3.29
N LEU A 212 -20.74 15.59 -2.27
CA LEU A 212 -19.33 15.94 -2.01
C LEU A 212 -18.36 14.92 -2.61
N ALA A 213 -18.70 13.63 -2.60
CA ALA A 213 -17.81 12.59 -3.10
C ALA A 213 -18.59 11.48 -3.80
N HIS A 214 -18.47 11.45 -5.13
CA HIS A 214 -19.00 10.40 -5.98
C HIS A 214 -17.89 9.42 -6.37
N VAL A 215 -18.09 8.14 -6.05
CA VAL A 215 -17.15 7.06 -6.39
C VAL A 215 -17.88 6.01 -7.20
N LYS A 216 -17.32 5.64 -8.35
CA LYS A 216 -17.87 4.56 -9.19
C LYS A 216 -17.92 3.25 -8.40
N THR A 217 -18.97 2.45 -8.57
CA THR A 217 -19.13 1.17 -7.85
C THR A 217 -17.94 0.24 -8.05
N LEU A 218 -17.38 0.21 -9.25
CA LEU A 218 -16.20 -0.59 -9.59
C LEU A 218 -14.94 -0.10 -8.84
N GLU A 219 -14.73 1.22 -8.78
CA GLU A 219 -13.63 1.79 -8.00
C GLU A 219 -13.81 1.57 -6.50
N TYR A 220 -15.04 1.62 -6.00
CA TYR A 220 -15.34 1.29 -4.61
C TYR A 220 -14.90 -0.15 -4.28
N ALA A 221 -15.30 -1.11 -5.12
CA ALA A 221 -14.95 -2.52 -4.92
C ALA A 221 -13.45 -2.80 -5.04
N ILE A 222 -12.77 -2.18 -6.01
CA ILE A 222 -11.37 -2.48 -6.35
C ILE A 222 -10.36 -1.66 -5.53
N ILE A 223 -10.72 -0.45 -5.08
CA ILE A 223 -9.82 0.46 -4.37
C ILE A 223 -10.28 0.61 -2.91
N VAL A 224 -11.52 1.04 -2.69
CA VAL A 224 -11.98 1.43 -1.36
C VAL A 224 -12.07 0.22 -0.42
N VAL A 225 -12.63 -0.90 -0.86
CA VAL A 225 -12.74 -2.12 -0.04
C VAL A 225 -11.36 -2.63 0.41
N PRO A 226 -10.35 -2.79 -0.47
CA PRO A 226 -8.99 -3.14 -0.04
C PRO A 226 -8.34 -2.14 0.94
N VAL A 227 -8.64 -0.84 0.81
CA VAL A 227 -8.18 0.18 1.77
C VAL A 227 -8.85 -0.02 3.13
N GLN A 228 -10.17 -0.22 3.15
CA GLN A 228 -10.95 -0.45 4.37
C GLN A 228 -10.50 -1.71 5.10
N ILE A 229 -10.23 -2.81 4.37
CA ILE A 229 -9.70 -4.05 4.95
C ILE A 229 -8.31 -3.80 5.55
N ASN A 230 -7.42 -3.09 4.85
CA ASN A 230 -6.10 -2.72 5.38
C ASN A 230 -6.20 -1.92 6.69
N LEU A 231 -7.07 -0.90 6.71
CA LEU A 231 -7.33 -0.07 7.90
C LEU A 231 -7.91 -0.91 9.04
N GLY A 232 -8.83 -1.81 8.74
CA GLY A 232 -9.46 -2.68 9.72
C GLY A 232 -8.48 -3.67 10.35
N ILE A 233 -7.61 -4.28 9.54
CA ILE A 233 -6.51 -5.13 10.05
C ILE A 233 -5.60 -4.29 10.94
N LEU A 234 -5.19 -3.09 10.51
CA LEU A 234 -4.38 -2.18 11.32
C LEU A 234 -5.05 -1.86 12.67
N PHE A 235 -6.34 -1.53 12.67
CA PHE A 235 -7.10 -1.25 13.89
C PHE A 235 -7.15 -2.46 14.82
N GLY A 236 -7.42 -3.65 14.26
CA GLY A 236 -7.42 -4.91 15.01
C GLY A 236 -6.05 -5.19 15.64
N THR A 237 -4.95 -4.91 14.93
CA THR A 237 -3.61 -5.03 15.51
C THR A 237 -3.39 -4.08 16.68
N LEU A 238 -3.75 -2.81 16.55
CA LEU A 238 -3.58 -1.80 17.61
C LEU A 238 -4.34 -2.17 18.88
N VAL A 239 -5.59 -2.64 18.73
CA VAL A 239 -6.39 -3.10 19.87
C VAL A 239 -5.72 -4.29 20.55
N GLN A 240 -5.21 -5.25 19.77
CA GLN A 240 -4.49 -6.41 20.29
C GLN A 240 -3.25 -5.99 21.09
N PHE A 241 -2.40 -5.12 20.54
CA PHE A 241 -1.22 -4.58 21.22
C PHE A 241 -1.56 -3.88 22.54
N LYS A 242 -2.61 -3.06 22.53
CA LYS A 242 -3.06 -2.35 23.74
C LYS A 242 -3.55 -3.31 24.82
N MET A 243 -4.19 -4.42 24.44
CA MET A 243 -4.60 -5.47 25.37
C MET A 243 -3.41 -6.25 25.93
N GLU A 244 -2.48 -6.68 25.07
CA GLU A 244 -1.26 -7.39 25.48
C GLU A 244 -0.43 -6.55 26.48
N LYS A 245 -0.23 -5.26 26.17
CA LYS A 245 0.47 -4.32 27.06
C LYS A 245 -0.23 -4.15 28.41
N ARG A 246 -1.56 -4.17 28.45
CA ARG A 246 -2.34 -4.10 29.70
C ARG A 246 -2.20 -5.39 30.51
N MET A 247 -2.21 -6.55 29.85
CA MET A 247 -2.05 -7.86 30.51
C MET A 247 -0.66 -7.99 31.12
N ILE A 248 0.38 -7.62 30.38
CA ILE A 248 1.77 -7.64 30.84
C ILE A 248 1.95 -6.70 32.05
N LYS A 249 1.40 -5.47 31.99
CA LYS A 249 1.44 -4.55 33.15
C LYS A 249 0.77 -5.14 34.39
N LYS A 250 -0.36 -5.84 34.22
CA LYS A 250 -1.03 -6.54 35.32
C LYS A 250 -0.23 -7.72 35.86
N GLN A 251 0.53 -8.43 35.02
CA GLN A 251 1.42 -9.52 35.44
C GLN A 251 2.66 -9.00 36.16
N MET A 252 3.27 -7.92 35.66
CA MET A 252 4.39 -7.24 36.34
C MET A 252 3.98 -6.70 37.71
N ALA A 253 2.75 -6.18 37.84
CA ALA A 253 2.20 -5.73 39.12
C ALA A 253 1.94 -6.87 40.13
N LYS A 254 1.84 -8.12 39.67
CA LYS A 254 1.67 -9.31 40.53
C LYS A 254 3.00 -9.95 40.96
N GLY A 255 4.13 -9.38 40.56
CA GLY A 255 5.47 -9.79 40.99
C GLY A 255 6.43 -10.07 39.81
N PRO A 256 7.72 -9.71 39.93
CA PRO A 256 8.71 -9.79 38.85
C PRO A 256 9.09 -11.22 38.43
N GLN A 257 8.65 -12.26 39.14
CA GLN A 257 8.94 -13.67 38.80
C GLN A 257 8.10 -14.24 37.65
N SER A 258 7.05 -13.55 37.19
CA SER A 258 6.10 -14.10 36.20
C SER A 258 6.33 -13.69 34.75
N VAL A 259 7.29 -12.79 34.48
CA VAL A 259 7.54 -12.27 33.13
C VAL A 259 8.90 -12.74 32.64
N SER A 260 8.87 -13.73 31.74
CA SER A 260 10.05 -14.21 31.01
C SER A 260 10.72 -13.07 30.22
N ALA A 261 12.05 -13.04 30.22
CA ALA A 261 12.86 -11.98 29.60
C ALA A 261 12.54 -11.76 28.11
N ASP A 262 12.19 -12.83 27.38
CA ASP A 262 11.80 -12.78 25.97
C ASP A 262 10.55 -11.91 25.72
N VAL A 263 9.59 -11.93 26.65
CA VAL A 263 8.34 -11.15 26.53
C VAL A 263 8.61 -9.66 26.72
N LYS A 264 9.55 -9.29 27.59
CA LYS A 264 9.95 -7.89 27.81
C LYS A 264 10.63 -7.32 26.57
N VAL A 265 11.58 -8.06 25.99
CA VAL A 265 12.35 -7.65 24.81
C VAL A 265 11.44 -7.47 23.59
N ASP A 266 10.45 -8.36 23.40
CA ASP A 266 9.46 -8.25 22.33
C ASP A 266 8.57 -7.00 22.46
N THR A 267 8.20 -6.60 23.68
CA THR A 267 7.39 -5.38 23.89
C THR A 267 8.17 -4.09 23.68
N GLU A 268 9.45 -4.02 24.06
CA GLU A 268 10.26 -2.83 23.85
C GLU A 268 10.62 -2.64 22.38
N THR A 269 10.99 -3.73 21.68
CA THR A 269 11.19 -3.70 20.23
C THR A 269 9.90 -3.34 19.49
N ALA A 270 8.76 -3.92 19.85
CA ALA A 270 7.46 -3.56 19.27
C ALA A 270 7.07 -2.10 19.50
N ALA A 271 7.38 -1.51 20.66
CA ALA A 271 7.08 -0.11 20.98
C ALA A 271 7.99 0.90 20.26
N ILE A 272 9.27 0.55 20.06
CA ILE A 272 10.21 1.35 19.25
C ILE A 272 9.81 1.27 17.78
N ASP A 273 9.40 0.08 17.34
CA ASP A 273 8.89 -0.14 16.00
C ASP A 273 7.58 0.63 15.76
N GLU A 274 6.62 0.63 16.69
CA GLU A 274 5.34 1.35 16.60
C GLU A 274 5.52 2.83 16.18
N LYS A 275 6.48 3.54 16.79
CA LYS A 275 6.81 4.92 16.42
C LYS A 275 7.33 5.04 14.99
N ALA A 276 8.06 4.06 14.47
CA ALA A 276 8.54 4.05 13.09
C ALA A 276 7.41 3.78 12.08
N ALA A 277 6.41 2.95 12.40
CA ALA A 277 5.26 2.73 11.50
C ALA A 277 4.34 3.95 11.35
N LEU A 278 4.27 4.80 12.37
CA LEU A 278 3.52 6.06 12.34
C LEU A 278 4.30 7.20 11.66
N LEU A 279 5.63 7.09 11.56
CA LEU A 279 6.52 8.10 10.95
C LEU A 279 6.91 7.78 9.50
N ASP A 280 6.70 6.54 9.02
CA ASP A 280 6.84 6.13 7.61
C ASP A 280 5.62 6.58 6.75
N VAL A 281 4.95 7.67 7.12
CA VAL A 281 3.83 8.30 6.39
C VAL A 281 4.36 9.18 5.28
#